data_AF-A0A660MPC0-F1
#
_entry.id   AF-A0A660MPC0-F1
#
_cell.length_a   1.000
_cell.length_b   1.000
_cell.length_c   1.000
_cell.angle_alpha   90.00
_cell.angle_beta   90.00
_cell.angle_gamma   90.00
#
_symmetry.space_group_name_H-M   'P 1'
#
loop_
_entity.id
_entity.type
_entity.pdbx_description
1 polymer ?
#
loop_
_entity_poly.entity_id
_entity_poly.type
_entity_poly.pdbx_seq_one_letter_code
_entity_poly.pdbx_strand_id
1 'polypeptide(L)'
;MNVVFFILLALISFFPILIWAYSFAYIDQNPLNKKRFLIGIFGGILSVFPILYMGNIINFLDSKYLNIFYFLSQIKGFISSLEFGFSLSLFIFLIVILSFAFGFLLLRKKDIFKIYLKNFLVFVFFIIILSIFIFLLNFILGFFDFQIQNSSSFGGIIFDTFRLIIFYYLIVSFIEEASKHFNFLQSSIFSLENVKSGVENAIFVALGFSFVENILYLYNFYEKFGLNFGLVKIYFFRSIFSVIVHVLCSSIVAFYFSKAYISYKEKGLIFPYFKIFFFGFFFAVLLHLIFDISIVFGINIVLFLYFIGGYLYVSSIFYKE
;
A
#
# COMPACT_ATOMS: atom_id res chain seq x y z
N MET A 1 -21.31 -4.61 -17.38
CA MET A 1 -20.36 -5.41 -16.58
C MET A 1 -20.87 -6.84 -16.52
N ASN A 2 -20.14 -7.83 -17.08
CA ASN A 2 -20.58 -9.22 -17.01
C ASN A 2 -20.23 -9.78 -15.62
N VAL A 3 -21.22 -9.80 -14.72
CA VAL A 3 -21.07 -10.23 -13.31
C VAL A 3 -20.45 -11.63 -13.22
N VAL A 4 -20.76 -12.52 -14.16
CA VAL A 4 -20.21 -13.88 -14.22
C VAL A 4 -18.69 -13.85 -14.42
N PHE A 5 -18.19 -12.97 -15.28
CA PHE A 5 -16.76 -12.86 -15.54
C PHE A 5 -16.00 -12.29 -14.33
N PHE A 6 -16.58 -11.31 -13.65
CA PHE A 6 -16.01 -10.78 -12.41
C PHE A 6 -15.91 -11.85 -11.31
N ILE A 7 -16.94 -12.70 -11.17
CA ILE A 7 -16.92 -13.83 -10.24
C ILE A 7 -15.81 -14.82 -10.60
N LEU A 8 -15.63 -15.14 -11.89
CA LEU A 8 -14.53 -16.01 -12.34
C LEU A 8 -13.15 -15.43 -12.01
N LEU A 9 -12.93 -14.13 -12.27
CA LEU A 9 -11.68 -13.46 -11.91
C LEU A 9 -11.44 -13.45 -10.39
N ALA A 10 -12.49 -13.28 -9.60
CA ALA A 10 -12.42 -13.37 -8.15
C ALA A 10 -12.03 -14.79 -7.70
N LEU A 11 -12.64 -15.83 -8.25
CA LEU A 11 -12.30 -17.22 -7.91
C LEU A 11 -10.84 -17.55 -8.25
N ILE A 12 -10.39 -17.16 -9.44
CA ILE A 12 -9.03 -17.41 -9.91
C ILE A 12 -8.00 -16.61 -9.09
N SER A 13 -8.28 -15.33 -8.82
CA SER A 13 -7.41 -14.49 -7.99
C SER A 13 -7.35 -14.95 -6.53
N PHE A 14 -8.37 -15.66 -6.04
CA PHE A 14 -8.41 -16.14 -4.66
C PHE A 14 -7.48 -17.34 -4.42
N PHE A 15 -7.24 -18.17 -5.44
CA PHE A 15 -6.43 -19.39 -5.30
C PHE A 15 -4.96 -19.10 -4.88
N PRO A 16 -4.22 -18.17 -5.51
CA PRO A 16 -2.89 -17.77 -5.02
C PRO A 16 -2.92 -17.23 -3.60
N ILE A 17 -3.96 -16.49 -3.23
CA ILE A 17 -4.11 -15.89 -1.90
C ILE A 17 -4.24 -16.96 -0.83
N LEU A 18 -5.01 -18.03 -1.10
CA LEU A 18 -5.10 -19.18 -0.21
C LEU A 18 -3.76 -19.91 -0.05
N ILE A 19 -3.01 -20.10 -1.14
CA ILE A 19 -1.69 -20.74 -1.09
C ILE A 19 -0.75 -19.91 -0.21
N TRP A 20 -0.68 -18.60 -0.42
CA TRP A 20 0.17 -17.73 0.37
C TRP A 20 -0.27 -17.69 1.84
N ALA A 21 -1.57 -17.57 2.11
CA ALA A 21 -2.12 -17.61 3.46
C ALA A 21 -1.76 -18.90 4.19
N TYR A 22 -1.88 -20.04 3.51
CA TYR A 22 -1.51 -21.35 4.06
C TYR A 22 0.00 -21.44 4.33
N SER A 23 0.84 -20.99 3.40
CA SER A 23 2.29 -20.96 3.57
C SER A 23 2.71 -20.12 4.77
N PHE A 24 2.13 -18.93 4.96
CA PHE A 24 2.45 -18.08 6.11
C PHE A 24 1.89 -18.60 7.43
N ALA A 25 0.70 -19.21 7.42
CA ALA A 25 0.17 -19.89 8.59
C ALA A 25 1.05 -21.05 9.07
N TYR A 26 1.60 -21.81 8.12
CA TYR A 26 2.55 -22.88 8.43
C TYR A 26 3.84 -22.33 9.06
N ILE A 27 4.34 -21.19 8.55
CA ILE A 27 5.55 -20.51 9.07
C ILE A 27 5.35 -20.00 10.52
N ASP A 28 4.16 -19.52 10.88
CA ASP A 28 3.89 -19.00 12.24
C ASP A 28 3.67 -20.11 13.29
N GLN A 29 3.56 -21.38 12.89
CA GLN A 29 3.20 -22.53 13.76
C GLN A 29 1.92 -22.31 14.59
N ASN A 30 1.10 -21.34 14.19
CA ASN A 30 -0.12 -20.97 14.87
C ASN A 30 -1.29 -21.43 14.00
N PRO A 31 -2.28 -22.15 14.54
CA PRO A 31 -3.44 -22.52 13.75
C PRO A 31 -4.07 -21.25 13.18
N LEU A 32 -4.28 -21.24 11.86
CA LEU A 32 -5.01 -20.19 11.13
C LEU A 32 -6.22 -19.76 11.95
N ASN A 33 -6.10 -18.62 12.63
CA ASN A 33 -7.23 -18.10 13.38
C ASN A 33 -8.19 -17.53 12.34
N LYS A 34 -9.18 -18.35 11.95
CA LYS A 34 -10.16 -18.03 10.90
C LYS A 34 -10.71 -16.61 11.03
N LYS A 35 -10.92 -16.14 12.27
CA LYS A 35 -11.39 -14.79 12.55
C LYS A 35 -10.34 -13.73 12.19
N ARG A 36 -9.07 -13.90 12.57
CA ARG A 36 -7.98 -12.97 12.22
C ARG A 36 -7.76 -12.93 10.71
N PHE A 37 -7.72 -14.10 10.08
CA PHE A 37 -7.58 -14.21 8.62
C PHE A 37 -8.70 -13.46 7.89
N LEU A 38 -9.96 -13.72 8.23
CA LEU A 38 -11.11 -13.06 7.59
C LEU A 38 -11.07 -11.54 7.81
N ILE A 39 -10.85 -11.09 9.04
CA ILE A 39 -10.79 -9.65 9.34
C ILE A 39 -9.64 -8.98 8.58
N GLY A 40 -8.47 -9.61 8.50
CA GLY A 40 -7.32 -9.11 7.75
C GLY A 40 -7.61 -9.01 6.26
N ILE A 41 -8.12 -10.07 5.63
CA ILE A 41 -8.48 -10.07 4.20
C ILE A 41 -9.53 -9.00 3.89
N PHE A 42 -10.59 -8.89 4.71
CA PHE A 42 -11.59 -7.83 4.53
C PHE A 42 -11.00 -6.43 4.72
N GLY A 43 -10.11 -6.24 5.70
CA GLY A 43 -9.36 -5.00 5.84
C GLY A 43 -8.52 -4.67 4.60
N GLY A 44 -7.89 -5.68 3.99
CA GLY A 44 -7.15 -5.56 2.75
C GLY A 44 -8.04 -5.19 1.54
N ILE A 45 -9.22 -5.79 1.43
CA ILE A 45 -10.19 -5.45 0.38
C ILE A 45 -10.58 -3.96 0.48
N LEU A 46 -10.78 -3.48 1.71
CA LEU A 46 -11.20 -2.11 1.96
C LEU A 46 -10.10 -1.08 1.75
N SER A 47 -8.83 -1.44 1.96
CA SER A 47 -7.72 -0.51 1.69
C SER A 47 -7.58 -0.16 0.21
N VAL A 48 -8.11 -0.98 -0.71
CA VAL A 48 -8.11 -0.65 -2.14
C VAL A 48 -9.21 0.37 -2.48
N PHE A 49 -10.34 0.35 -1.77
CA PHE A 49 -11.53 1.13 -2.14
C PHE A 49 -11.30 2.65 -2.28
N PRO A 50 -10.64 3.36 -1.34
CA PRO A 50 -10.37 4.78 -1.48
C PRO A 50 -9.53 5.12 -2.72
N ILE A 51 -8.67 4.20 -3.15
CA ILE A 51 -7.76 4.37 -4.28
C ILE A 51 -8.52 4.20 -5.60
N LEU A 52 -9.40 3.19 -5.69
CA LEU A 52 -10.16 2.89 -6.91
C LEU A 52 -11.19 3.95 -7.23
N TYR A 53 -11.94 4.37 -6.21
CA TYR A 53 -13.02 5.32 -6.39
C TYR A 53 -12.53 6.77 -6.31
N MET A 54 -11.22 6.99 -6.23
CA MET A 54 -10.60 8.30 -6.14
C MET A 54 -11.12 9.27 -7.21
N GLY A 55 -11.12 8.85 -8.49
CA GLY A 55 -11.63 9.70 -9.58
C GLY A 55 -13.10 10.10 -9.39
N ASN A 56 -13.93 9.16 -8.94
CA ASN A 56 -15.34 9.43 -8.66
C ASN A 56 -15.52 10.35 -7.44
N ILE A 57 -14.68 10.20 -6.41
CA ILE A 57 -14.71 11.03 -5.21
C ILE A 57 -14.27 12.46 -5.52
N ILE A 58 -13.21 12.63 -6.33
CA ILE A 58 -12.75 13.93 -6.81
C ILE A 58 -13.87 14.62 -7.59
N ASN A 59 -14.50 13.91 -8.54
CA ASN A 59 -15.59 14.46 -9.35
C ASN A 59 -16.82 14.81 -8.51
N PHE A 60 -17.16 13.97 -7.52
CA PHE A 60 -18.32 14.19 -6.65
C PHE A 60 -18.14 15.41 -5.72
N LEU A 61 -16.93 15.58 -5.17
CA LEU A 61 -16.63 16.68 -4.25
C LEU A 61 -16.25 17.99 -4.97
N ASP A 62 -16.09 17.95 -6.30
CA ASP A 62 -15.68 19.06 -7.16
C ASP A 62 -14.47 19.84 -6.61
N SER A 63 -13.53 19.12 -5.99
CA SER A 63 -12.39 19.72 -5.30
C SER A 63 -11.09 19.34 -5.99
N LYS A 64 -10.50 20.32 -6.69
CA LYS A 64 -9.17 20.18 -7.29
C LYS A 64 -8.12 19.72 -6.27
N TYR A 65 -8.26 20.12 -5.00
CA TYR A 65 -7.34 19.80 -3.90
C TYR A 65 -7.31 18.32 -3.51
N LEU A 66 -8.27 17.51 -3.97
CA LEU A 66 -8.23 16.06 -3.80
C LEU A 66 -7.48 15.35 -4.95
N ASN A 67 -7.23 16.04 -6.06
CA ASN A 67 -6.46 15.49 -7.17
C ASN A 67 -4.95 15.66 -6.90
N ILE A 68 -4.38 14.73 -6.11
CA ILE A 68 -2.95 14.75 -5.78
C ILE A 68 -2.08 14.71 -7.04
N PHE A 69 -2.48 13.95 -8.06
CA PHE A 69 -1.73 13.80 -9.30
C PHE A 69 -1.61 15.11 -10.08
N TYR A 70 -2.64 15.96 -10.02
CA TYR A 70 -2.58 17.32 -10.55
C TYR A 70 -1.47 18.13 -9.90
N PHE A 71 -1.43 18.19 -8.56
CA PHE A 71 -0.37 18.92 -7.87
C PHE A 71 1.01 18.31 -8.07
N LEU A 72 1.09 16.98 -8.20
CA LEU A 72 2.33 16.25 -8.48
C LEU A 72 2.95 16.65 -9.82
N SER A 73 2.14 16.80 -10.88
CA SER A 73 2.59 17.28 -12.19
C SER A 73 3.02 18.75 -12.21
N GLN A 74 2.62 19.53 -11.20
CA GLN A 74 2.86 20.97 -11.12
C GLN A 74 4.03 21.35 -10.20
N ILE A 75 4.77 20.37 -9.68
CA ILE A 75 5.90 20.62 -8.79
C ILE A 75 7.03 21.33 -9.56
N LYS A 76 7.23 22.61 -9.23
CA LYS A 76 8.29 23.47 -9.79
C LYS A 76 9.23 24.01 -8.72
N GLY A 77 8.74 24.20 -7.50
CA GLY A 77 9.51 24.72 -6.39
C GLY A 77 8.89 24.37 -5.03
N PHE A 78 9.41 25.00 -3.97
CA PHE A 78 9.05 24.68 -2.59
C PHE A 78 7.55 24.93 -2.27
N ILE A 79 6.96 26.01 -2.78
CA ILE A 79 5.54 26.30 -2.51
C ILE A 79 4.63 25.23 -3.16
N SER A 80 4.89 24.87 -4.42
CA SER A 80 4.12 23.82 -5.11
C SER A 80 4.27 22.44 -4.44
N SER A 81 5.41 22.15 -3.79
CA SER A 81 5.55 20.90 -3.04
C SER A 81 4.76 20.90 -1.74
N LEU A 82 4.59 22.06 -1.09
CA LEU A 82 3.69 22.20 0.06
C LEU A 82 2.21 22.07 -0.33
N GLU A 83 1.80 22.63 -1.48
CA GLU A 83 0.44 22.44 -2.01
C GLU A 83 0.15 20.97 -2.31
N PHE A 84 1.11 20.27 -2.91
CA PHE A 84 1.07 18.82 -3.05
C PHE A 84 0.91 18.12 -1.69
N GLY A 85 1.70 18.50 -0.68
CA GLY A 85 1.60 17.92 0.67
C GLY A 85 0.25 18.15 1.32
N PHE A 86 -0.35 19.33 1.12
CA PHE A 86 -1.71 19.61 1.58
C PHE A 86 -2.74 18.71 0.89
N SER A 87 -2.66 18.57 -0.43
CA SER A 87 -3.51 17.68 -1.21
C SER A 87 -3.40 16.22 -0.75
N LEU A 88 -2.17 15.73 -0.55
CA LEU A 88 -1.93 14.38 -0.03
C LEU A 88 -2.48 14.19 1.39
N SER A 89 -2.39 15.22 2.24
CA SER A 89 -2.93 15.16 3.60
C SER A 89 -4.45 15.04 3.61
N LEU A 90 -5.15 15.79 2.74
CA LEU A 90 -6.60 15.66 2.56
C LEU A 90 -6.99 14.28 2.06
N PHE A 91 -6.19 13.71 1.17
CA PHE A 91 -6.46 12.37 0.67
C PHE A 91 -6.24 11.28 1.73
N ILE A 92 -5.14 11.34 2.49
CA ILE A 92 -4.93 10.43 3.62
C ILE A 92 -6.05 10.59 4.65
N PHE A 93 -6.53 11.81 4.89
CA PHE A 93 -7.67 12.04 5.77
C PHE A 93 -8.94 11.29 5.30
N LEU A 94 -9.21 11.27 3.99
CA LEU A 94 -10.31 10.51 3.42
C LEU A 94 -10.13 8.99 3.63
N ILE A 95 -8.92 8.46 3.38
CA ILE A 95 -8.59 7.04 3.65
C ILE A 95 -8.83 6.71 5.11
N VAL A 96 -8.41 7.59 6.01
CA VAL A 96 -8.57 7.47 7.47
C VAL A 96 -10.04 7.43 7.85
N ILE A 97 -10.87 8.32 7.30
CA ILE A 97 -12.32 8.33 7.58
C ILE A 97 -12.97 7.02 7.13
N LEU A 98 -12.69 6.57 5.90
CA LEU A 98 -13.28 5.35 5.35
C LEU A 98 -12.86 4.12 6.17
N SER A 99 -11.56 4.02 6.48
CA SER A 99 -11.03 2.94 7.31
C SER A 99 -11.57 3.00 8.74
N PHE A 100 -11.69 4.20 9.32
CA PHE A 100 -12.25 4.40 10.66
C PHE A 100 -13.73 4.04 10.73
N ALA A 101 -14.54 4.45 9.75
CA ALA A 101 -15.97 4.13 9.71
C ALA A 101 -16.18 2.62 9.73
N PHE A 102 -15.40 1.88 8.96
CA PHE A 102 -15.44 0.41 8.98
C PHE A 102 -14.95 -0.17 10.30
N GLY A 103 -13.78 0.25 10.79
CA GLY A 103 -13.22 -0.21 12.06
C GLY A 103 -14.15 0.06 13.25
N PHE A 104 -14.85 1.19 13.25
CA PHE A 104 -15.84 1.56 14.26
C PHE A 104 -17.06 0.62 14.23
N LEU A 105 -17.60 0.32 13.05
CA LEU A 105 -18.72 -0.61 12.89
C LEU A 105 -18.37 -2.03 13.37
N LEU A 106 -17.14 -2.48 13.11
CA LEU A 106 -16.67 -3.84 13.41
C LEU A 106 -16.31 -4.01 14.89
N LEU A 107 -15.58 -3.06 15.48
CA LEU A 107 -15.05 -3.20 16.84
C LEU A 107 -15.92 -2.57 17.92
N ARG A 108 -16.74 -1.55 17.59
CA ARG A 108 -17.57 -0.79 18.54
C ARG A 108 -16.83 -0.27 19.79
N LYS A 109 -15.51 -0.04 19.70
CA LYS A 109 -14.67 0.46 20.80
C LYS A 109 -14.48 1.97 20.70
N LYS A 110 -14.74 2.70 21.79
CA LYS A 110 -14.59 4.17 21.84
C LYS A 110 -13.14 4.65 21.67
N ASP A 111 -12.16 3.86 22.10
CA ASP A 111 -10.74 4.23 22.02
C ASP A 111 -10.16 4.19 20.61
N ILE A 112 -10.87 3.58 19.64
CA ILE A 112 -10.39 3.45 18.26
C ILE A 112 -10.19 4.83 17.61
N PHE A 113 -11.07 5.79 17.92
CA PHE A 113 -10.96 7.15 17.40
C PHE A 113 -9.63 7.81 17.77
N LYS A 114 -9.20 7.68 19.04
CA LYS A 114 -7.93 8.23 19.51
C LYS A 114 -6.72 7.60 18.80
N ILE A 115 -6.80 6.31 18.47
CA ILE A 115 -5.74 5.60 17.76
C ILE A 115 -5.62 6.11 16.32
N TYR A 116 -6.75 6.24 15.62
CA TYR A 116 -6.79 6.75 14.25
C TYR A 116 -6.31 8.21 14.19
N LEU A 117 -6.79 9.07 15.09
CA LEU A 117 -6.36 10.46 15.14
C LEU A 117 -4.85 10.59 15.37
N LYS A 118 -4.28 9.81 16.32
CA LYS A 118 -2.83 9.81 16.57
C LYS A 118 -2.03 9.37 15.35
N ASN A 119 -2.45 8.30 14.68
CA ASN A 119 -1.75 7.83 13.48
C ASN A 119 -1.94 8.81 12.32
N PHE A 120 -3.11 9.44 12.16
CA PHE A 120 -3.30 10.47 11.15
C PHE A 120 -2.33 11.65 11.35
N LEU A 121 -2.18 12.13 12.58
CA LEU A 121 -1.19 13.19 12.89
C LEU A 121 0.25 12.75 12.60
N VAL A 122 0.57 11.46 12.83
CA VAL A 122 1.87 10.89 12.43
C VAL A 122 2.06 10.99 10.92
N PHE A 123 1.04 10.63 10.14
CA PHE A 123 1.09 10.70 8.69
C PHE A 123 1.14 12.13 8.16
N VAL A 124 0.47 13.10 8.79
CA VAL A 124 0.62 14.52 8.43
C VAL A 124 2.08 14.96 8.58
N PHE A 125 2.75 14.56 9.67
CA PHE A 125 4.18 14.81 9.83
C PHE A 125 5.02 14.11 8.75
N PHE A 126 4.69 12.87 8.38
CA PHE A 126 5.37 12.15 7.30
C PHE A 126 5.21 12.86 5.95
N ILE A 127 4.02 13.40 5.68
CA ILE A 127 3.73 14.11 4.44
C ILE A 127 4.51 15.42 4.36
N ILE A 128 4.72 16.13 5.47
CA ILE A 128 5.60 17.31 5.51
C ILE A 128 7.02 16.92 5.11
N ILE A 129 7.58 15.85 5.69
CA ILE A 129 8.91 15.36 5.33
C ILE A 129 8.94 14.91 3.86
N LEU A 130 7.92 14.18 3.41
CA LEU A 130 7.81 13.73 2.03
C LEU A 130 7.74 14.90 1.04
N SER A 131 7.06 15.99 1.40
CA SER A 131 6.96 17.19 0.56
C SER A 131 8.32 17.87 0.40
N ILE A 132 9.12 17.91 1.46
CA ILE A 132 10.51 18.39 1.41
C ILE A 132 11.37 17.43 0.58
N PHE A 133 11.23 16.12 0.78
CA PHE A 133 11.94 15.11 0.01
C PHE A 133 11.64 15.20 -1.49
N ILE A 134 10.37 15.36 -1.88
CA ILE A 134 9.96 15.51 -3.27
C ILE A 134 10.50 16.81 -3.87
N PHE A 135 10.53 17.91 -3.11
CA PHE A 135 11.17 19.13 -3.57
C PHE A 135 12.65 18.93 -3.90
N LEU A 136 13.40 18.28 -3.01
CA LEU A 136 14.81 17.96 -3.24
C LEU A 136 14.99 16.99 -4.40
N LEU A 137 14.14 15.97 -4.48
CA LEU A 137 14.16 14.97 -5.55
C LEU A 137 13.82 15.59 -6.91
N ASN A 138 12.90 16.55 -6.97
CA ASN A 138 12.59 17.31 -8.18
C ASN A 138 13.80 18.08 -8.70
N PHE A 139 14.55 18.70 -7.79
CA PHE A 139 15.78 19.40 -8.15
C PHE A 139 16.83 18.45 -8.74
N ILE A 140 17.03 17.28 -8.11
CA ILE A 140 17.99 16.28 -8.58
C ILE A 140 17.55 15.66 -9.92
N LEU A 141 16.30 15.21 -10.02
CA LEU A 141 15.78 14.56 -11.22
C LEU A 141 15.67 15.52 -12.41
N GLY A 142 15.56 16.83 -12.17
CA GLY A 142 15.61 17.85 -13.22
C GLY A 142 16.88 17.80 -14.07
N PHE A 143 18.00 17.28 -13.53
CA PHE A 143 19.25 17.11 -14.29
C PHE A 143 19.27 15.83 -15.16
N PHE A 144 18.38 14.88 -14.89
CA PHE A 144 18.38 13.54 -15.52
C PHE A 144 17.03 13.20 -16.19
N ASP A 145 16.14 14.17 -16.37
CA ASP A 145 14.79 13.91 -16.91
C ASP A 145 14.84 13.63 -18.42
N PHE A 146 14.10 12.62 -18.86
CA PHE A 146 13.97 12.25 -20.27
C PHE A 146 12.56 11.75 -20.57
N GLN A 147 12.14 11.86 -21.82
CA GLN A 147 10.84 11.39 -22.30
C GLN A 147 10.83 9.88 -22.50
N ILE A 148 9.68 9.25 -22.23
CA ILE A 148 9.44 7.82 -22.31
C ILE A 148 8.27 7.57 -23.26
N GLN A 149 8.46 6.65 -24.22
CA GLN A 149 7.49 6.38 -25.28
C GLN A 149 6.21 5.67 -24.81
N ASN A 150 6.27 4.95 -23.67
CA ASN A 150 5.14 4.25 -23.08
C ASN A 150 4.57 5.06 -21.91
N SER A 151 3.70 6.02 -22.20
CA SER A 151 3.08 6.87 -21.19
C SER A 151 1.92 6.16 -20.48
N SER A 152 1.76 6.45 -19.18
CA SER A 152 0.55 6.10 -18.42
C SER A 152 -0.28 7.35 -18.20
N SER A 153 -1.62 7.24 -18.27
CA SER A 153 -2.52 8.36 -18.01
C SER A 153 -3.36 8.11 -16.75
N PHE A 154 -3.33 9.05 -15.80
CA PHE A 154 -4.19 8.99 -14.62
C PHE A 154 -4.76 10.38 -14.30
N GLY A 155 -6.07 10.46 -14.04
CA GLY A 155 -6.73 11.73 -13.68
C GLY A 155 -6.57 12.85 -14.73
N GLY A 156 -6.47 12.49 -16.02
CA GLY A 156 -6.27 13.45 -17.13
C GLY A 156 -4.82 13.89 -17.36
N ILE A 157 -3.85 13.32 -16.63
CA ILE A 157 -2.42 13.66 -16.72
C ILE A 157 -1.68 12.51 -17.36
N ILE A 158 -0.83 12.84 -18.33
CA ILE A 158 0.06 11.90 -19.01
C ILE A 158 1.41 11.91 -18.28
N PHE A 159 1.82 10.76 -17.76
CA PHE A 159 3.12 10.56 -17.14
C PHE A 159 4.07 10.01 -18.21
N ASP A 160 4.73 10.93 -18.92
CA ASP A 160 5.59 10.65 -20.08
C ASP A 160 7.07 10.96 -19.84
N THR A 161 7.46 11.45 -18.66
CA THR A 161 8.87 11.66 -18.30
C THR A 161 9.32 10.75 -17.16
N PHE A 162 10.61 10.41 -17.15
CA PHE A 162 11.22 9.59 -16.10
C PHE A 162 10.94 10.13 -14.69
N ARG A 163 11.08 11.45 -14.52
CA ARG A 163 10.78 12.12 -13.26
C ARG A 163 9.32 11.98 -12.85
N LEU A 164 8.39 12.19 -13.78
CA LEU A 164 6.96 12.09 -13.52
C LEU A 164 6.56 10.64 -13.16
N ILE A 165 7.17 9.64 -13.80
CA ILE A 165 6.98 8.23 -13.46
C ILE A 165 7.46 7.93 -12.03
N ILE A 166 8.66 8.38 -11.64
CA ILE A 166 9.15 8.21 -10.27
C ILE A 166 8.19 8.83 -9.26
N PHE A 167 7.74 10.06 -9.52
CA PHE A 167 6.80 10.75 -8.65
C PHE A 167 5.47 10.00 -8.56
N TYR A 168 4.92 9.57 -9.70
CA TYR A 168 3.67 8.81 -9.73
C TYR A 168 3.74 7.58 -8.83
N TYR A 169 4.74 6.72 -9.02
CA TYR A 169 4.87 5.50 -8.23
C TYR A 169 5.25 5.77 -6.78
N LEU A 170 5.99 6.85 -6.48
CA LEU A 170 6.30 7.20 -5.09
C LEU A 170 5.01 7.52 -4.33
N ILE A 171 4.08 8.23 -4.98
CA ILE A 171 2.80 8.60 -4.38
C ILE A 171 1.86 7.41 -4.30
N VAL A 172 1.78 6.59 -5.35
CA VAL A 172 0.98 5.34 -5.33
C VAL A 172 1.48 4.43 -4.21
N SER A 173 2.78 4.12 -4.16
CA SER A 173 3.40 3.33 -3.10
C SER A 173 3.11 3.90 -1.70
N PHE A 174 3.24 5.22 -1.52
CA PHE A 174 2.91 5.86 -0.24
C PHE A 174 1.46 5.66 0.17
N ILE A 175 0.53 5.90 -0.76
CA ILE A 175 -0.91 5.77 -0.56
C ILE A 175 -1.29 4.33 -0.22
N GLU A 176 -0.74 3.36 -0.95
CA GLU A 176 -1.05 1.95 -0.75
C GLU A 176 -0.56 1.45 0.61
N GLU A 177 0.69 1.77 0.98
CA GLU A 177 1.21 1.41 2.30
C GLU A 177 0.46 2.13 3.43
N ALA A 178 0.08 3.41 3.25
CA ALA A 178 -0.73 4.14 4.21
C ALA A 178 -2.11 3.49 4.40
N SER A 179 -2.77 3.14 3.29
CA SER A 179 -4.09 2.53 3.30
C SER A 179 -4.09 1.17 3.99
N LYS A 180 -3.09 0.33 3.68
CA LYS A 180 -2.89 -0.95 4.35
C LYS A 180 -2.61 -0.76 5.84
N HIS A 181 -1.79 0.23 6.23
CA HIS A 181 -1.53 0.52 7.64
C HIS A 181 -2.80 0.92 8.41
N PHE A 182 -3.62 1.82 7.87
CA PHE A 182 -4.88 2.21 8.54
C PHE A 182 -5.89 1.05 8.62
N ASN A 183 -5.89 0.14 7.64
CA ASN A 183 -6.72 -1.07 7.69
C ASN A 183 -6.12 -2.16 8.59
N PHE A 184 -4.81 -2.14 8.82
CA PHE A 184 -4.16 -2.97 9.85
C PHE A 184 -4.50 -2.50 11.27
N LEU A 185 -4.63 -1.19 11.50
CA LEU A 185 -4.98 -0.66 12.83
C LEU A 185 -6.34 -1.17 13.32
N GLN A 186 -7.37 -1.23 12.47
CA GLN A 186 -8.67 -1.80 12.86
C GLN A 186 -8.61 -3.30 13.13
N SER A 187 -7.83 -4.07 12.37
CA SER A 187 -7.86 -5.53 12.47
C SER A 187 -7.06 -6.05 13.65
N SER A 188 -6.03 -5.31 14.07
CA SER A 188 -4.91 -5.91 14.81
C SER A 188 -4.54 -5.17 16.11
N ILE A 189 -4.85 -3.88 16.25
CA ILE A 189 -4.27 -3.05 17.32
C ILE A 189 -4.64 -3.51 18.73
N PHE A 190 -5.81 -4.11 18.90
CA PHE A 190 -6.32 -4.59 20.19
C PHE A 190 -5.89 -6.03 20.52
N SER A 191 -5.25 -6.73 19.59
CA SER A 191 -4.75 -8.10 19.73
C SER A 191 -3.25 -8.20 19.47
N LEU A 192 -2.54 -7.07 19.52
CA LEU A 192 -1.11 -6.99 19.25
C LEU A 192 -0.31 -7.40 20.50
N GLU A 193 -0.06 -8.70 20.63
CA GLU A 193 0.65 -9.26 21.80
C GLU A 193 2.17 -9.21 21.61
N ASN A 194 2.63 -9.49 20.39
CA ASN A 194 4.04 -9.52 20.03
C ASN A 194 4.26 -9.09 18.57
N VAL A 195 5.51 -8.88 18.18
CA VAL A 195 5.85 -8.43 16.82
C VAL A 195 5.41 -9.43 15.75
N LYS A 196 5.53 -10.74 16.01
CA LYS A 196 5.15 -11.80 15.05
C LYS A 196 3.65 -11.72 14.73
N SER A 197 2.80 -11.60 15.75
CA SER A 197 1.36 -11.43 15.59
C SER A 197 0.98 -10.14 14.83
N GLY A 198 1.75 -9.05 15.01
CA GLY A 198 1.57 -7.83 14.25
C GLY A 198 1.88 -8.03 12.76
N VAL A 199 3.00 -8.69 12.46
CA VAL A 199 3.41 -9.00 11.09
C VAL A 199 2.42 -9.95 10.42
N GLU A 200 2.02 -11.04 11.09
CA GLU A 200 1.04 -11.99 10.58
C GLU A 200 -0.28 -11.31 10.17
N ASN A 201 -0.84 -10.45 11.02
CA ASN A 201 -2.07 -9.74 10.68
C ASN A 201 -1.89 -8.78 9.50
N ALA A 202 -0.72 -8.14 9.38
CA ALA A 202 -0.42 -7.27 8.24
C ALA A 202 -0.25 -8.05 6.94
N ILE A 203 0.26 -9.29 6.99
CA ILE A 203 0.28 -10.20 5.85
C ILE A 203 -1.14 -10.48 5.38
N PHE A 204 -2.10 -10.75 6.27
CA PHE A 204 -3.50 -10.96 5.87
C PHE A 204 -4.12 -9.70 5.23
N VAL A 205 -3.81 -8.51 5.72
CA VAL A 205 -4.22 -7.25 5.07
C VAL A 205 -3.59 -7.11 3.69
N ALA A 206 -2.30 -7.42 3.53
CA ALA A 206 -1.61 -7.38 2.24
C ALA A 206 -2.19 -8.37 1.23
N LEU A 207 -2.54 -9.58 1.68
CA LEU A 207 -3.19 -10.59 0.86
C LEU A 207 -4.58 -10.14 0.37
N GLY A 208 -5.38 -9.52 1.25
CA GLY A 208 -6.67 -8.95 0.88
C GLY A 208 -6.54 -7.78 -0.11
N PHE A 209 -5.51 -6.96 0.07
CA PHE A 209 -5.20 -5.86 -0.85
C PHE A 209 -4.85 -6.41 -2.24
N SER A 210 -3.86 -7.31 -2.31
CA SER A 210 -3.40 -7.90 -3.56
C SER A 210 -4.49 -8.73 -4.25
N PHE A 211 -5.41 -9.34 -3.49
CA PHE A 211 -6.58 -10.02 -4.04
C PHE A 211 -7.42 -9.10 -4.93
N VAL A 212 -7.85 -7.96 -4.40
CA VAL A 212 -8.70 -7.00 -5.14
C VAL A 212 -7.91 -6.37 -6.28
N GLU A 213 -6.67 -6.00 -6.02
CA GLU A 213 -5.80 -5.39 -7.02
C GLU A 213 -5.62 -6.33 -8.23
N ASN A 214 -5.38 -7.62 -8.00
CA ASN A 214 -5.25 -8.60 -9.08
C ASN A 214 -6.55 -8.77 -9.89
N ILE A 215 -7.72 -8.76 -9.25
CA ILE A 215 -9.01 -8.80 -9.96
C ILE A 215 -9.10 -7.62 -10.93
N LEU A 216 -8.76 -6.42 -10.47
CA LEU A 216 -8.88 -5.20 -11.25
C LEU A 216 -7.88 -5.15 -12.40
N TYR A 217 -6.63 -5.56 -12.17
CA TYR A 217 -5.63 -5.62 -13.23
C TYR A 217 -6.02 -6.63 -14.31
N LEU A 218 -6.48 -7.82 -13.93
CA LEU A 218 -6.93 -8.83 -14.88
C LEU A 218 -8.17 -8.37 -15.65
N TYR A 219 -9.11 -7.71 -14.96
CA TYR A 219 -10.30 -7.16 -15.59
C TYR A 219 -9.95 -6.06 -16.60
N ASN A 220 -9.13 -5.09 -16.21
CA ASN A 220 -8.69 -4.01 -17.09
C ASN A 220 -7.91 -4.52 -18.31
N PHE A 221 -7.11 -5.57 -18.14
CA PHE A 221 -6.42 -6.20 -19.26
C PHE A 221 -7.41 -6.93 -20.18
N TYR A 222 -8.36 -7.68 -19.61
CA TYR A 222 -9.39 -8.36 -20.37
C TYR A 222 -10.27 -7.39 -21.18
N GLU A 223 -10.68 -6.26 -20.60
CA GLU A 223 -11.47 -5.27 -21.33
C GLU A 223 -10.72 -4.71 -22.55
N LYS A 224 -9.39 -4.57 -22.47
CA LYS A 224 -8.56 -4.03 -23.56
C LYS A 224 -8.18 -5.07 -24.61
N PHE A 225 -7.89 -6.31 -24.20
CA PHE A 225 -7.23 -7.30 -25.06
C PHE A 225 -7.97 -8.64 -25.15
N GLY A 226 -9.09 -8.80 -24.46
CA GLY A 226 -9.87 -10.03 -24.41
C GLY A 226 -9.16 -11.20 -23.72
N LEU A 227 -9.68 -12.42 -23.94
CA LEU A 227 -9.04 -13.65 -23.47
C LEU A 227 -7.88 -14.01 -24.41
N ASN A 228 -6.65 -13.86 -23.92
CA ASN A 228 -5.45 -14.24 -24.65
C ASN A 228 -4.36 -14.76 -23.71
N PHE A 229 -3.27 -15.29 -24.29
CA PHE A 229 -2.16 -15.83 -23.51
C PHE A 229 -1.42 -14.77 -22.67
N GLY A 230 -1.51 -13.48 -23.06
CA GLY A 230 -1.01 -12.36 -22.26
C GLY A 230 -1.75 -12.21 -20.93
N LEU A 231 -3.06 -12.42 -20.89
CA LEU A 231 -3.85 -12.40 -19.65
C LEU A 231 -3.35 -13.49 -18.67
N VAL A 232 -3.08 -14.70 -19.18
CA VAL A 232 -2.53 -15.81 -18.39
C VAL A 232 -1.15 -15.48 -17.85
N LYS A 233 -0.27 -14.88 -18.67
CA LYS A 233 1.06 -14.42 -18.23
C LYS A 233 0.95 -13.40 -17.09
N ILE A 234 0.07 -12.41 -17.24
CA ILE A 234 -0.16 -11.38 -16.22
C ILE A 234 -0.70 -11.99 -14.94
N TYR A 235 -1.64 -12.94 -15.04
CA TYR A 235 -2.16 -13.66 -13.88
C TYR A 235 -1.04 -14.33 -13.08
N PHE A 236 -0.21 -15.17 -13.71
CA PHE A 236 0.88 -15.86 -13.00
C PHE A 236 1.91 -14.87 -12.44
N PHE A 237 2.29 -13.89 -13.25
CA PHE A 237 3.23 -12.88 -12.85
C PHE A 237 2.78 -12.14 -11.59
N ARG A 238 1.55 -11.63 -11.58
CA ARG A 238 1.02 -10.86 -10.45
C ARG A 238 0.76 -11.72 -9.22
N SER A 239 0.26 -12.94 -9.41
CA SER A 239 -0.02 -13.90 -8.33
C SER A 239 1.21 -14.29 -7.50
N ILE A 240 2.41 -14.14 -8.08
CA ILE A 240 3.68 -14.43 -7.43
C ILE A 240 4.37 -13.13 -7.02
N PHE A 241 4.68 -12.26 -7.98
CA PHE A 241 5.58 -11.13 -7.77
C PHE A 241 4.89 -9.90 -7.17
N SER A 242 3.66 -9.57 -7.57
CA SER A 242 2.93 -8.46 -6.91
C SER A 242 2.56 -8.86 -5.49
N VAL A 243 2.04 -10.08 -5.29
CA VAL A 243 1.68 -10.57 -3.95
C VAL A 243 2.87 -10.49 -2.97
N ILE A 244 4.06 -10.98 -3.36
CA ILE A 244 5.22 -10.97 -2.46
C ILE A 244 5.67 -9.55 -2.10
N VAL A 245 5.51 -8.56 -2.99
CA VAL A 245 5.86 -7.16 -2.69
C VAL A 245 4.91 -6.56 -1.67
N HIS A 246 3.59 -6.76 -1.81
CA HIS A 246 2.66 -6.27 -0.79
C HIS A 246 2.93 -6.95 0.55
N VAL A 247 3.18 -8.27 0.55
CA VAL A 247 3.51 -9.02 1.77
C VAL A 247 4.80 -8.50 2.39
N LEU A 248 5.86 -8.29 1.62
CA LEU A 248 7.15 -7.76 2.09
C LEU A 248 6.98 -6.37 2.69
N CYS A 249 6.39 -5.44 1.94
CA CYS A 249 6.23 -4.05 2.37
C CYS A 249 5.37 -3.96 3.63
N SER A 250 4.23 -4.65 3.68
CA SER A 250 3.37 -4.66 4.86
C SER A 250 4.01 -5.37 6.05
N SER A 251 4.83 -6.40 5.83
CA SER A 251 5.61 -7.05 6.89
C SER A 251 6.64 -6.09 7.50
N ILE A 252 7.34 -5.30 6.67
CA ILE A 252 8.28 -4.28 7.14
C ILE A 252 7.55 -3.21 7.97
N VAL A 253 6.48 -2.63 7.42
CA VAL A 253 5.68 -1.60 8.11
C VAL A 253 5.21 -2.13 9.46
N ALA A 254 4.63 -3.33 9.48
CA ALA A 254 4.10 -3.93 10.70
C ALA A 254 5.20 -4.34 11.69
N PHE A 255 6.36 -4.81 11.22
CA PHE A 255 7.49 -5.14 12.08
C PHE A 255 7.97 -3.91 12.86
N TYR A 256 8.26 -2.82 12.15
CA TYR A 256 8.74 -1.57 12.76
C TYR A 256 7.65 -0.90 13.60
N PHE A 257 6.39 -0.87 13.12
CA PHE A 257 5.26 -0.36 13.88
C PHE A 257 5.05 -1.14 15.18
N SER A 258 4.96 -2.47 15.12
CA SER A 258 4.67 -3.31 16.29
C SER A 258 5.79 -3.22 17.31
N LYS A 259 7.05 -3.23 16.86
CA LYS A 259 8.21 -3.03 17.72
C LYS A 259 8.16 -1.66 18.41
N ALA A 260 7.87 -0.60 17.66
CA ALA A 260 7.76 0.75 18.20
C ALA A 260 6.59 0.87 19.20
N TYR A 261 5.44 0.31 18.84
CA TYR A 261 4.21 0.34 19.62
C TYR A 261 4.41 -0.34 20.98
N ILE A 262 4.90 -1.58 20.99
CA ILE A 262 5.12 -2.37 22.21
C ILE A 262 6.21 -1.71 23.08
N SER A 263 7.31 -1.25 22.47
CA SER A 263 8.47 -0.79 23.24
C SER A 263 8.30 0.60 23.86
N TYR A 264 7.55 1.49 23.19
CA TYR A 264 7.58 2.93 23.51
C TYR A 264 6.21 3.56 23.77
N LYS A 265 5.09 2.97 23.29
CA LYS A 265 3.77 3.60 23.44
C LYS A 265 3.33 3.65 24.90
N GLU A 266 3.50 2.55 25.63
CA GLU A 266 3.14 2.49 27.05
C GLU A 266 4.02 3.38 27.92
N LYS A 267 5.25 3.67 27.46
CA LYS A 267 6.21 4.54 28.14
C LYS A 267 6.05 6.03 27.82
N GLY A 268 5.07 6.39 26.98
CA GLY A 268 4.85 7.78 26.54
C GLY A 268 5.97 8.37 25.68
N LEU A 269 6.89 7.53 25.16
CA LEU A 269 8.06 7.97 24.41
C LEU A 269 7.71 8.17 22.92
N ILE A 270 7.21 9.37 22.62
CA ILE A 270 6.72 9.74 21.29
C ILE A 270 7.87 9.73 20.25
N PHE A 271 8.98 10.42 20.50
CA PHE A 271 10.02 10.58 19.48
C PHE A 271 10.66 9.25 19.01
N PRO A 272 11.05 8.30 19.90
CA PRO A 272 11.55 6.99 19.48
C PRO A 272 10.52 6.18 18.68
N TYR A 273 9.24 6.24 19.09
CA TYR A 273 8.15 5.59 18.36
C TYR A 273 8.08 6.11 16.92
N PHE A 274 8.06 7.43 16.75
CA PHE A 274 7.99 8.08 15.44
C PHE A 274 9.19 7.74 14.57
N LYS A 275 10.41 7.80 15.11
CA LYS A 275 11.65 7.51 14.37
C LYS A 275 11.65 6.09 13.79
N ILE A 276 11.29 5.10 14.61
CA ILE A 276 11.30 3.69 14.20
C ILE A 276 10.19 3.41 13.19
N PHE A 277 8.98 3.92 13.43
CA PHE A 277 7.88 3.72 12.51
C PHE A 277 8.12 4.43 11.17
N PHE A 278 8.62 5.68 11.18
CA PHE A 278 8.95 6.42 9.97
C PHE A 278 9.98 5.68 9.13
N PHE A 279 11.04 5.16 9.76
CA PHE A 279 12.06 4.40 9.05
C PHE A 279 11.47 3.18 8.33
N GLY A 280 10.68 2.36 9.04
CA GLY A 280 10.04 1.18 8.44
C GLY A 280 9.06 1.54 7.33
N PHE A 281 8.24 2.57 7.55
CA PHE A 281 7.25 3.02 6.58
C PHE A 281 7.92 3.57 5.31
N PHE A 282 8.88 4.48 5.46
CA PHE A 282 9.60 5.06 4.32
C PHE A 282 10.38 3.99 3.53
N PHE A 283 11.02 3.04 4.23
CA PHE A 283 11.71 1.94 3.57
C PHE A 283 10.76 1.04 2.76
N ALA A 284 9.58 0.73 3.30
CA ALA A 284 8.56 -0.03 2.57
C ALA A 284 8.06 0.72 1.33
N VAL A 285 7.82 2.04 1.43
CA VAL A 285 7.43 2.88 0.29
C VAL A 285 8.52 2.89 -0.80
N LEU A 286 9.80 2.96 -0.43
CA LEU A 286 10.90 2.92 -1.40
C LEU A 286 11.02 1.55 -2.08
N LEU A 287 10.83 0.45 -1.34
CA LEU A 287 10.84 -0.89 -1.94
C LEU A 287 9.68 -1.07 -2.92
N HIS A 288 8.49 -0.64 -2.54
CA HIS A 288 7.33 -0.69 -3.42
C HIS A 288 7.57 0.15 -4.69
N LEU A 289 8.08 1.38 -4.54
CA LEU A 289 8.45 2.26 -5.65
C LEU A 289 9.43 1.59 -6.62
N ILE A 290 10.49 0.99 -6.09
CA ILE A 290 11.52 0.32 -6.91
C ILE A 290 10.91 -0.85 -7.67
N PHE A 291 10.01 -1.61 -7.05
CA PHE A 291 9.31 -2.71 -7.70
C PHE A 291 8.44 -2.23 -8.87
N ASP A 292 7.61 -1.20 -8.66
CA ASP A 292 6.71 -0.67 -9.69
C ASP A 292 7.49 -0.11 -10.88
N ILE A 293 8.53 0.69 -10.60
CA ILE A 293 9.45 1.21 -11.62
C ILE A 293 10.08 0.04 -12.39
N SER A 294 10.54 -1.00 -11.69
CA SER A 294 11.18 -2.15 -12.33
C SER A 294 10.24 -2.88 -13.29
N ILE A 295 8.95 -2.99 -12.97
CA ILE A 295 7.94 -3.53 -13.88
C ILE A 295 7.82 -2.66 -15.14
N VAL A 296 7.71 -1.34 -14.96
CA VAL A 296 7.55 -0.39 -16.08
C VAL A 296 8.73 -0.41 -17.04
N PHE A 297 9.95 -0.50 -16.51
CA PHE A 297 11.17 -0.57 -17.31
C PHE A 297 11.57 -2.00 -17.73
N GLY A 298 10.77 -3.02 -17.37
CA GLY A 298 11.02 -4.41 -17.76
C GLY A 298 12.27 -5.03 -17.12
N ILE A 299 12.69 -4.55 -15.94
CA ILE A 299 13.89 -5.00 -15.23
C ILE A 299 13.57 -6.28 -14.44
N ASN A 300 13.48 -7.40 -15.17
CA ASN A 300 12.99 -8.68 -14.63
C ASN A 300 13.84 -9.27 -13.48
N ILE A 301 15.14 -8.96 -13.42
CA ILE A 301 16.02 -9.47 -12.36
C ILE A 301 15.60 -8.97 -10.96
N VAL A 302 15.05 -7.76 -10.87
CA VAL A 302 14.58 -7.18 -9.60
C VAL A 302 13.44 -8.02 -9.04
N LEU A 303 12.55 -8.52 -9.89
CA LEU A 303 11.38 -9.31 -9.50
C LEU A 303 11.81 -10.60 -8.78
N PHE A 304 12.88 -11.25 -9.28
CA PHE A 304 13.45 -12.43 -8.66
C PHE A 304 14.12 -12.12 -7.31
N LEU A 305 14.85 -11.00 -7.21
CA LEU A 305 15.45 -10.55 -5.95
C LEU A 305 14.40 -10.23 -4.90
N TYR A 306 13.27 -9.61 -5.29
CA TYR A 306 12.13 -9.36 -4.39
C TYR A 306 11.48 -10.66 -3.94
N PHE A 307 11.34 -11.64 -4.83
CA PHE A 307 10.76 -12.92 -4.46
C PHE A 307 11.63 -13.65 -3.44
N ILE A 308 12.92 -13.87 -3.73
CA ILE A 308 13.82 -14.57 -2.81
C ILE A 308 14.06 -13.75 -1.54
N GLY A 309 14.49 -12.50 -1.69
CA GLY A 309 14.84 -11.63 -0.57
C GLY A 309 13.63 -11.35 0.32
N GLY A 310 12.47 -11.11 -0.29
CA GLY A 310 11.21 -10.91 0.43
C GLY A 310 10.78 -12.16 1.20
N TYR A 311 10.79 -13.33 0.55
CA TYR A 311 10.48 -14.60 1.20
C TYR A 311 11.41 -14.88 2.39
N LEU A 312 12.73 -14.74 2.20
CA LEU A 312 13.72 -14.97 3.25
C LEU A 312 13.56 -13.97 4.40
N TYR A 313 13.35 -12.69 4.08
CA TYR A 313 13.15 -11.65 5.10
C TYR A 313 11.91 -11.94 5.95
N VAL A 314 10.76 -12.17 5.31
CA VAL A 314 9.49 -12.43 6.01
C VAL A 314 9.62 -13.69 6.86
N SER A 315 10.16 -14.79 6.30
CA SER A 315 10.40 -16.02 7.04
C SER A 315 11.30 -15.79 8.26
N SER A 316 12.37 -15.00 8.12
CA SER A 316 13.29 -14.72 9.22
C SER A 316 12.64 -14.02 10.42
N ILE A 317 11.52 -13.31 10.23
CA ILE A 317 10.79 -12.66 11.33
C ILE A 317 10.17 -13.72 12.25
N PHE A 318 9.68 -14.83 11.68
CA PHE A 318 9.01 -15.89 12.42
C PHE A 318 9.99 -16.88 13.05
N TYR A 319 11.12 -17.15 12.39
CA TYR A 319 12.16 -18.07 12.89
C TYR A 319 13.20 -17.44 13.81
N LYS A 320 13.20 -16.12 13.99
CA LYS A 320 14.04 -15.50 15.04
C LYS A 320 13.48 -15.89 16.41
N GLU A 321 14.23 -16.76 17.08
CA GLU A 321 14.15 -17.05 18.52
C GLU A 321 14.99 -16.04 19.30
#